data_AF-A0A510L463-F1
#
_entry.id   AF-A0A510L463-F1
#
_cell.length_a   1.000
_cell.length_b   1.000
_cell.length_c   1.000
_cell.angle_alpha   90.00
_cell.angle_beta   90.00
_cell.angle_gamma   90.00
#
_symmetry.space_group_name_H-M   'P 1'
#
loop_
_entity.id
_entity.type
_entity.pdbx_description
1 polymer ?
#
loop_
_entity_poly.entity_id
_entity_poly.type
_entity_poly.pdbx_seq_one_letter_code
_entity_poly.pdbx_strand_id
1 'polypeptide(L)'
;MAKMVNPNTVSNMDLINAKSQAKMQQLVQKIGKGKRKVNITFSKMSRSYLTRMIEEMRKMMSQYEKQLPNVFGFFKYLENEVKITKANKKEKTKNVKLSYEEVDFFKLQLKETLKGIDAQRAALKWYNLIKKALFKTLKKQTELVLEEFNAGSVKKK
;
A
#
# COMPACT_ATOMS: atom_id res chain seq x y z
N MET A 1 0.55 -31.55 -11.30
CA MET A 1 -0.80 -31.65 -11.90
C MET A 1 -1.45 -30.28 -11.87
N ALA A 2 -1.56 -29.61 -13.02
CA ALA A 2 -2.28 -28.34 -13.12
C ALA A 2 -3.78 -28.65 -12.95
N LYS A 3 -4.41 -28.15 -11.89
CA LYS A 3 -5.88 -28.18 -11.77
C LYS A 3 -6.44 -27.40 -12.96
N MET A 4 -7.03 -28.09 -13.93
CA MET A 4 -7.83 -27.44 -14.98
C MET A 4 -9.04 -26.80 -14.28
N VAL A 5 -8.96 -25.49 -14.10
CA VAL A 5 -10.07 -24.69 -13.55
C VAL A 5 -11.10 -24.54 -14.67
N ASN A 6 -12.33 -24.98 -14.43
CA ASN A 6 -13.42 -24.86 -15.39
C ASN A 6 -13.71 -23.37 -15.67
N PRO A 7 -13.51 -22.86 -16.91
CA PRO A 7 -13.67 -21.44 -17.23
C PRO A 7 -15.10 -20.92 -17.03
N ASN A 8 -16.09 -21.82 -17.06
CA ASN A 8 -17.51 -21.46 -17.01
C ASN A 8 -18.07 -21.31 -15.59
N THR A 9 -17.30 -21.63 -14.56
CA THR A 9 -17.71 -21.51 -13.15
C THR A 9 -17.00 -20.39 -12.40
N VAL A 10 -16.09 -19.67 -13.06
CA VAL A 10 -15.33 -18.59 -12.42
C VAL A 10 -16.15 -17.31 -12.51
N SER A 11 -16.60 -16.79 -11.37
CA SER A 11 -17.27 -15.49 -11.33
C SER A 11 -16.30 -14.41 -11.85
N ASN A 12 -16.83 -13.39 -12.52
CA ASN A 12 -16.03 -12.23 -12.95
C ASN A 12 -15.23 -11.62 -11.79
N MET A 13 -15.76 -11.69 -10.56
CA MET A 13 -15.05 -11.25 -9.34
C MET A 13 -13.86 -12.14 -8.99
N ASP A 14 -13.98 -13.45 -9.14
CA ASP A 14 -12.88 -14.39 -8.86
C ASP A 14 -11.75 -14.22 -9.89
N LEU A 15 -12.10 -13.97 -11.16
CA LEU A 15 -11.13 -13.61 -12.19
C LEU A 15 -10.44 -12.28 -11.90
N ILE A 16 -11.16 -11.27 -11.42
CA ILE A 16 -10.59 -9.96 -11.05
C ILE A 16 -9.65 -10.10 -9.84
N ASN A 17 -10.04 -10.88 -8.83
CA ASN A 17 -9.22 -11.13 -7.64
C ASN A 17 -7.96 -11.93 -7.99
N ALA A 18 -8.08 -12.97 -8.82
CA ALA A 18 -6.93 -13.74 -9.32
C ALA A 18 -5.96 -12.87 -10.14
N LYS A 19 -6.48 -11.99 -11.01
CA LYS A 19 -5.67 -11.02 -11.76
C LYS A 19 -4.96 -10.02 -10.84
N SER A 20 -5.62 -9.53 -9.79
CA SER A 20 -5.00 -8.65 -8.80
C SER A 20 -3.86 -9.34 -8.07
N GLN A 21 -4.08 -10.57 -7.61
CA GLN A 21 -3.05 -11.37 -6.92
C GLN A 21 -1.87 -11.71 -7.84
N ALA A 22 -2.12 -12.06 -9.10
CA ALA A 22 -1.06 -12.31 -10.08
C ALA A 22 -0.24 -11.04 -10.36
N LYS A 23 -0.90 -9.89 -10.52
CA LYS A 23 -0.22 -8.60 -10.69
C LYS A 23 0.61 -8.23 -9.45
N MET A 24 0.10 -8.50 -8.26
CA MET A 24 0.82 -8.30 -7.01
C MET A 24 2.08 -9.17 -6.93
N GLN A 25 1.99 -10.47 -7.28
CA GLN A 25 3.17 -11.35 -7.34
C GLN A 25 4.24 -10.85 -8.32
N GLN A 26 3.83 -10.39 -9.50
CA GLN A 26 4.76 -9.83 -10.49
C GLN A 26 5.44 -8.55 -9.98
N LEU A 27 4.69 -7.66 -9.33
CA LEU A 27 5.25 -6.43 -8.74
C LEU A 27 6.22 -6.76 -7.61
N VAL A 28 5.86 -7.69 -6.73
CA VAL A 28 6.69 -8.15 -5.61
C VAL A 28 8.06 -8.63 -6.07
N GLN A 29 8.16 -9.32 -7.21
CA GLN A 29 9.46 -9.76 -7.75
C GLN A 29 10.31 -8.63 -8.34
N LYS A 30 9.70 -7.48 -8.70
CA LYS A 30 10.35 -6.32 -9.31
C LYS A 30 10.68 -5.21 -8.32
N ILE A 31 10.07 -5.21 -7.13
CA ILE A 31 10.37 -4.26 -6.05
C ILE A 31 11.87 -4.28 -5.72
N GLY A 32 12.44 -3.09 -5.54
CA GLY A 32 13.85 -2.89 -5.21
C GLY A 32 14.84 -3.03 -6.38
N LYS A 33 14.38 -3.43 -7.57
CA LYS A 33 15.22 -3.56 -8.78
C LYS A 33 15.18 -2.30 -9.66
N GLY A 34 14.09 -1.53 -9.61
CA GLY A 34 13.90 -0.32 -10.40
C GLY A 34 14.67 0.90 -9.86
N LYS A 35 15.11 1.79 -10.76
CA LYS A 35 15.70 3.08 -10.35
C LYS A 35 14.61 3.99 -9.77
N ARG A 36 14.85 4.56 -8.59
CA ARG A 36 13.93 5.48 -7.92
C ARG A 36 13.93 6.86 -8.58
N LYS A 37 12.96 7.10 -9.46
CA LYS A 37 12.87 8.31 -10.30
C LYS A 37 11.58 9.11 -10.08
N VAL A 38 10.57 8.50 -9.47
CA VAL A 38 9.27 9.15 -9.20
C VAL A 38 9.38 9.88 -7.86
N ASN A 39 9.20 11.20 -7.88
CA ASN A 39 9.12 12.00 -6.66
C ASN A 39 7.67 12.01 -6.17
N ILE A 40 7.49 11.67 -4.91
CA ILE A 40 6.21 11.76 -4.22
C ILE A 40 6.37 12.65 -3.00
N THR A 41 5.48 13.63 -2.88
CA THR A 41 5.42 14.53 -1.74
C THR A 41 4.43 13.99 -0.72
N PHE A 42 4.91 13.57 0.44
CA PHE A 42 4.06 13.09 1.52
C PHE A 42 3.83 14.18 2.57
N SER A 43 2.57 14.39 2.96
CA SER A 43 2.26 15.19 4.14
C SER A 43 2.72 14.51 5.43
N LYS A 44 2.81 15.28 6.52
CA LYS A 44 3.11 14.73 7.85
C LYS A 44 2.10 13.65 8.29
N MET A 45 0.82 13.82 7.93
CA MET A 45 -0.23 12.85 8.26
C MET A 45 0.02 11.53 7.53
N SER A 46 0.26 11.59 6.22
CA SER A 46 0.57 10.43 5.38
C SER A 46 1.82 9.71 5.83
N ARG A 47 2.87 10.45 6.20
CA ARG A 47 4.11 9.88 6.72
C ARG A 47 3.87 9.05 7.99
N SER A 48 3.09 9.59 8.94
CA SER A 48 2.75 8.86 10.15
C SER A 48 1.89 7.62 9.87
N TYR A 49 0.95 7.73 8.94
CA TYR A 49 0.11 6.61 8.54
C TYR A 49 0.93 5.52 7.83
N LEU A 50 1.77 5.89 6.87
CA LEU A 50 2.65 4.99 6.13
C LEU A 50 3.62 4.26 7.05
N THR A 51 4.20 4.96 8.04
CA THR A 51 5.08 4.32 9.04
C THR A 51 4.36 3.16 9.73
N ARG A 52 3.13 3.41 10.24
CA ARG A 52 2.31 2.37 10.89
C ARG A 52 1.90 1.27 9.94
N MET A 53 1.48 1.63 8.72
CA MET A 53 1.06 0.65 7.72
C MET A 53 2.21 -0.29 7.35
N ILE A 54 3.41 0.24 7.15
CA ILE A 54 4.61 -0.56 6.85
C ILE A 54 4.96 -1.47 8.02
N GLU A 55 4.87 -0.97 9.26
CA GLU A 55 5.14 -1.77 10.46
C GLU A 55 4.18 -2.98 10.56
N GLU A 56 2.88 -2.75 10.38
CA GLU A 56 1.88 -3.82 10.40
C GLU A 56 2.04 -4.80 9.22
N MET A 57 2.34 -4.29 8.01
CA MET A 57 2.63 -5.14 6.85
C MET A 57 3.89 -6.01 7.08
N ARG A 58 4.93 -5.47 7.71
CA ARG A 58 6.14 -6.22 8.09
C ARG A 58 5.82 -7.32 9.10
N LYS A 59 4.99 -7.02 10.12
CA LYS A 59 4.55 -8.01 11.11
C LYS A 59 3.78 -9.16 10.44
N MET A 60 2.78 -8.83 9.62
CA MET A 60 1.98 -9.82 8.89
C MET A 60 2.80 -10.69 7.94
N MET A 61 3.85 -10.14 7.33
CA MET A 61 4.68 -10.85 6.36
C MET A 61 5.98 -11.42 6.93
N SER A 62 6.22 -11.33 8.25
CA SER A 62 7.47 -11.72 8.91
C SER A 62 7.97 -13.13 8.52
N GLN A 63 7.05 -14.10 8.39
CA GLN A 63 7.38 -15.47 7.95
C GLN A 63 7.95 -15.56 6.52
N TYR A 64 7.70 -14.55 5.68
CA TYR A 64 8.16 -14.48 4.29
C TYR A 64 9.44 -13.65 4.12
N GLU A 65 10.06 -13.16 5.20
CA GLU A 65 11.22 -12.26 5.12
C GLU A 65 12.37 -12.87 4.31
N LYS A 66 12.64 -14.17 4.49
CA LYS A 66 13.67 -14.88 3.71
C LYS A 66 13.29 -15.06 2.23
N GLN A 67 12.00 -15.15 1.92
CA GLN A 67 11.49 -15.36 0.56
C GLN A 67 11.38 -14.05 -0.22
N LEU A 68 11.13 -12.94 0.49
CA LEU A 68 10.89 -11.62 -0.08
C LEU A 68 11.87 -10.55 0.45
N PRO A 69 13.19 -10.79 0.43
CA PRO A 69 14.17 -9.87 1.03
C PRO A 69 14.16 -8.49 0.36
N ASN A 70 13.79 -8.43 -0.91
CA ASN A 70 13.66 -7.18 -1.67
C ASN A 70 12.47 -6.32 -1.20
N VAL A 71 11.34 -6.95 -0.83
CA VAL A 71 10.17 -6.25 -0.27
C VAL A 71 10.51 -5.69 1.11
N PHE A 72 11.15 -6.50 1.96
CA PHE A 72 11.57 -6.07 3.28
C PHE A 72 12.64 -4.96 3.22
N GLY A 73 13.57 -5.05 2.28
CA GLY A 73 14.54 -3.99 2.00
C GLY A 73 13.86 -2.69 1.55
N PHE A 74 12.85 -2.79 0.70
CA PHE A 74 12.05 -1.64 0.29
C PHE A 74 11.25 -1.04 1.45
N PHE A 75 10.60 -1.86 2.28
CA PHE A 75 9.87 -1.39 3.45
C PHE A 75 10.77 -0.67 4.43
N LYS A 76 11.95 -1.23 4.72
CA LYS A 76 12.95 -0.56 5.57
C LYS A 76 13.37 0.79 4.98
N TYR A 77 13.58 0.86 3.66
CA TYR A 77 13.87 2.12 2.98
C TYR A 77 12.74 3.13 3.14
N LEU A 78 11.52 2.76 2.77
CA LEU A 78 10.38 3.66 2.79
C LEU A 78 10.06 4.10 4.23
N GLU A 79 10.12 3.19 5.20
CA GLU A 79 9.96 3.48 6.62
C GLU A 79 10.96 4.54 7.08
N ASN A 80 12.26 4.38 6.78
CA ASN A 80 13.28 5.36 7.11
C ASN A 80 13.03 6.73 6.45
N GLU A 81 12.51 6.74 5.23
CA GLU A 81 12.18 7.98 4.53
C GLU A 81 10.96 8.69 5.14
N VAL A 82 9.92 7.96 5.52
CA VAL A 82 8.68 8.56 6.03
C VAL A 82 8.70 8.78 7.55
N LYS A 83 9.65 8.17 8.27
CA LYS A 83 9.72 8.26 9.74
C LYS A 83 9.82 9.70 10.21
N ILE A 84 8.96 10.04 11.17
CA ILE A 84 8.97 11.33 11.85
C ILE A 84 9.88 11.23 13.07
N THR A 85 11.00 11.96 13.07
CA THR A 85 11.94 12.10 14.17
C THR A 85 11.79 13.45 14.85
N LYS A 86 12.44 13.65 16.01
CA LYS A 86 12.41 14.94 16.71
C LYS A 86 12.94 16.10 15.83
N ALA A 87 13.91 15.81 14.96
CA ALA A 87 14.52 16.78 14.05
C ALA A 87 13.60 17.22 12.91
N ASN A 88 12.86 16.29 12.30
CA ASN A 88 11.99 16.58 11.14
C ASN A 88 10.51 16.83 11.51
N LYS A 89 10.17 16.86 12.81
CA LYS A 89 8.79 17.04 13.31
C LYS A 89 8.13 18.32 12.82
N LYS A 90 8.90 19.36 12.51
CA LYS A 90 8.43 20.66 12.00
C LYS A 90 8.21 20.66 10.48
N GLU A 91 8.77 19.68 9.74
CA GLU A 91 8.55 19.57 8.31
C GLU A 91 7.10 19.19 8.02
N LYS A 92 6.40 20.01 7.22
CA LYS A 92 5.00 19.76 6.84
C LYS A 92 4.91 18.68 5.76
N THR A 93 5.84 18.70 4.82
CA THR A 93 5.91 17.78 3.68
C THR A 93 7.32 17.22 3.54
N LYS A 94 7.43 16.03 2.93
CA LYS A 94 8.72 15.44 2.56
C LYS A 94 8.62 14.78 1.19
N ASN A 95 9.61 15.02 0.35
CA ASN A 95 9.74 14.35 -0.94
C ASN A 95 10.48 13.03 -0.78
N VAL A 96 9.92 11.97 -1.32
CA VAL A 96 10.51 10.63 -1.33
C VAL A 96 10.59 10.15 -2.77
N LYS A 97 11.72 9.55 -3.13
CA LYS A 97 11.94 8.98 -4.46
C LYS A 97 11.57 7.51 -4.44
N LEU A 98 10.71 7.09 -5.36
CA LEU A 98 10.33 5.69 -5.57
C LEU A 98 10.53 5.27 -7.03
N SER A 99 10.69 3.98 -7.25
CA SER A 99 10.61 3.37 -8.58
C SER A 99 9.16 3.22 -9.00
N TYR A 100 8.89 3.09 -10.30
CA TYR A 100 7.52 2.92 -10.79
C TYR A 100 6.84 1.68 -10.21
N GLU A 101 7.61 0.60 -10.05
CA GLU A 101 7.12 -0.66 -9.50
C GLU A 101 6.78 -0.53 -8.01
N GLU A 102 7.60 0.19 -7.23
CA GLU A 102 7.32 0.50 -5.82
C GLU A 102 6.06 1.37 -5.68
N VAL A 103 5.85 2.33 -6.59
CA VAL A 103 4.65 3.17 -6.64
C VAL A 103 3.41 2.35 -6.98
N ASP A 104 3.48 1.53 -8.02
CA ASP A 104 2.35 0.70 -8.46
C ASP A 104 1.98 -0.34 -7.41
N PHE A 105 2.97 -0.92 -6.74
CA PHE A 105 2.76 -1.82 -5.61
C PHE A 105 1.95 -1.14 -4.51
N PHE A 106 2.38 0.04 -4.05
CA PHE A 106 1.66 0.75 -2.99
C PHE A 106 0.29 1.24 -3.44
N LYS A 107 0.13 1.70 -4.69
CA LYS A 107 -1.19 2.06 -5.24
C LYS A 107 -2.14 0.87 -5.24
N LEU A 108 -1.66 -0.31 -5.62
CA LEU A 108 -2.47 -1.54 -5.59
C LEU A 108 -2.85 -1.91 -4.15
N GLN A 109 -1.87 -1.91 -3.24
CA GLN A 109 -2.09 -2.20 -1.82
C GLN A 109 -3.11 -1.23 -1.19
N LEU A 110 -2.98 0.08 -1.44
CA LEU A 110 -3.91 1.09 -0.91
C LEU A 110 -5.33 0.91 -1.46
N LYS A 111 -5.48 0.56 -2.74
CA LYS A 111 -6.78 0.26 -3.34
C LYS A 111 -7.41 -1.00 -2.74
N GLU A 112 -6.62 -2.04 -2.49
CA GLU A 112 -7.10 -3.25 -1.81
C GLU A 112 -7.50 -2.97 -0.35
N THR A 113 -6.71 -2.17 0.37
CA THR A 113 -7.03 -1.70 1.72
C THR A 113 -8.35 -0.91 1.74
N LEU A 114 -8.58 -0.01 0.77
CA LEU A 114 -9.84 0.73 0.66
C LEU A 114 -11.05 -0.20 0.48
N LYS A 115 -10.94 -1.20 -0.41
CA LYS A 115 -11.99 -2.22 -0.59
C LYS A 115 -12.24 -3.00 0.72
N GLY A 116 -11.18 -3.37 1.42
CA GLY A 116 -11.26 -4.06 2.72
C GLY A 116 -11.96 -3.21 3.78
N ILE A 117 -11.62 -1.92 3.88
CA ILE A 117 -12.27 -0.97 4.81
C ILE A 117 -13.76 -0.85 4.49
N ASP A 118 -14.13 -0.72 3.21
CA ASP A 118 -15.53 -0.60 2.80
C ASP A 118 -16.32 -1.88 3.10
N ALA A 119 -15.75 -3.05 2.85
CA ALA A 119 -16.37 -4.34 3.19
C ALA A 119 -16.56 -4.50 4.70
N GLN A 120 -15.53 -4.21 5.50
CA GLN A 120 -15.61 -4.28 6.97
C GLN A 120 -16.63 -3.29 7.53
N ARG A 121 -16.68 -2.08 6.98
CA ARG A 121 -17.66 -1.06 7.38
C ARG A 121 -19.09 -1.47 7.01
N ALA A 122 -19.30 -2.08 5.84
CA ALA A 122 -20.61 -2.58 5.41
C ALA A 122 -21.12 -3.71 6.31
N ALA A 123 -20.22 -4.57 6.81
CA ALA A 123 -20.56 -5.64 7.76
C ALA A 123 -20.92 -5.13 9.17
N LEU A 124 -20.67 -3.86 9.50
CA LEU A 124 -21.01 -3.32 10.81
C LEU A 124 -22.49 -2.97 10.94
N LYS A 125 -23.12 -3.54 11.98
CA LYS A 125 -24.44 -3.13 12.46
C LYS A 125 -24.52 -1.62 12.71
N TRP A 126 -25.71 -1.04 12.54
CA TRP A 126 -25.94 0.41 12.58
C TRP A 126 -25.45 1.07 13.87
N TYR A 127 -25.65 0.41 15.01
CA TYR A 127 -25.28 0.89 16.35
C TYR A 127 -23.77 0.86 16.65
N ASN A 128 -22.92 0.29 15.78
CA ASN A 128 -21.46 0.27 15.96
C ASN A 128 -20.82 1.62 15.59
N LEU A 129 -21.31 2.73 16.16
CA LEU A 129 -20.97 4.10 15.77
C LEU A 129 -19.47 4.39 15.89
N ILE A 130 -18.82 3.97 16.97
CA ILE A 130 -17.38 4.16 17.19
C ILE A 130 -16.55 3.46 16.09
N LYS A 131 -16.84 2.18 15.82
CA LYS A 131 -16.13 1.42 14.77
C LYS A 131 -16.36 2.02 13.39
N LYS A 132 -17.58 2.50 13.10
CA LYS A 132 -17.89 3.19 11.84
C LYS A 132 -17.11 4.50 11.69
N ALA A 133 -16.98 5.28 12.77
CA ALA A 133 -16.18 6.51 12.77
C ALA A 133 -14.70 6.20 12.52
N LEU A 134 -14.15 5.16 13.16
CA LEU A 134 -12.78 4.70 12.94
C LEU A 134 -12.55 4.29 11.48
N PHE A 135 -13.41 3.48 10.89
CA PHE A 135 -13.29 3.09 9.47
C PHE A 135 -13.42 4.28 8.53
N LYS A 136 -14.25 5.27 8.84
CA LYS A 136 -14.35 6.51 8.05
C LYS A 136 -13.03 7.29 8.09
N THR A 137 -12.39 7.38 9.25
CA THR A 137 -11.09 8.05 9.39
C THR A 137 -9.98 7.27 8.67
N LEU A 138 -9.93 5.95 8.83
CA LEU A 138 -8.98 5.10 8.12
C LEU A 138 -9.14 5.20 6.61
N LYS A 139 -10.38 5.22 6.11
CA LYS A 139 -10.67 5.43 4.69
C LYS A 139 -10.08 6.75 4.20
N LYS A 140 -10.36 7.86 4.88
CA LYS A 140 -9.82 9.18 4.52
C LYS A 140 -8.29 9.23 4.53
N GLN A 141 -7.65 8.62 5.53
CA GLN A 141 -6.19 8.53 5.59
C GLN A 141 -5.62 7.74 4.41
N THR A 142 -6.27 6.63 4.05
CA THR A 142 -5.86 5.79 2.92
C THR A 142 -6.07 6.49 1.57
N GLU A 143 -7.19 7.20 1.40
CA GLU A 143 -7.49 8.02 0.22
C GLU A 143 -6.45 9.14 0.04
N LEU A 144 -6.15 9.88 1.09
CA LEU A 144 -5.17 10.96 1.05
C LEU A 144 -3.78 10.46 0.65
N VAL A 145 -3.34 9.33 1.20
CA VAL A 145 -2.06 8.71 0.81
C VAL A 145 -2.10 8.28 -0.65
N LEU A 146 -3.19 7.67 -1.10
CA LEU A 146 -3.36 7.26 -2.50
C LEU A 146 -3.33 8.44 -3.47
N GLU A 147 -3.94 9.57 -3.11
CA GLU A 147 -3.87 10.82 -3.86
C GLU A 147 -2.44 11.32 -3.99
N GLU A 148 -1.67 11.33 -2.90
CA GLU A 148 -0.25 11.72 -2.93
C GLU A 148 0.57 10.78 -3.82
N PHE A 149 0.32 9.47 -3.80
CA PHE A 149 0.93 8.51 -4.74
C PHE A 149 0.52 8.78 -6.20
N ASN A 150 -0.71 9.23 -6.45
CA ASN A 150 -1.18 9.58 -7.79
C ASN A 150 -0.60 10.89 -8.31
N ALA A 151 -0.33 11.85 -7.42
CA ALA A 151 0.33 13.11 -7.73
C ALA A 151 1.85 12.97 -7.97
N GLY A 152 2.40 11.75 -7.80
CA GLY A 152 3.81 11.47 -8.05
C GLY A 152 4.24 11.85 -9.46
N SER A 153 5.33 12.61 -9.56
CA SER A 153 5.84 13.11 -10.83
C SER A 153 7.29 12.69 -11.04
N VAL A 154 7.67 12.56 -12.31
CA VAL A 154 9.06 12.36 -12.71
C VAL A 154 9.59 13.74 -13.03
N LYS A 155 10.60 14.23 -12.31
CA LYS A 155 11.30 15.43 -12.78
C LYS A 155 11.92 15.08 -14.13
N LYS A 156 11.35 15.60 -15.23
CA LYS A 156 12.03 15.63 -16.52
C LYS A 156 13.32 16.43 -16.29
N LYS A 157 14.46 15.79 -16.53
CA LYS A 157 15.74 16.49 -16.64
C LYS A 157 15.70 17.36 -17.88
#